data_AF-A0AAU8N949-F1
#
_entry.id   AF-A0AAU8N949-F1
#
_cell.length_a   1.000
_cell.length_b   1.000
_cell.length_c   1.000
_cell.angle_alpha   90.00
_cell.angle_beta   90.00
_cell.angle_gamma   90.00
#
_symmetry.space_group_name_H-M   'P 1'
#
loop_
_entity.id
_entity.type
_entity.pdbx_description
1 polymer ?
#
loop_
_entity_poly.entity_id
_entity_poly.type
_entity_poly.pdbx_seq_one_letter_code
_entity_poly.pdbx_strand_id
1 'polypeptide(L)'
;MNEPKTPNLGLNKIDRSSPSTTYFDLDKYLDQNWEKIDESVATKDEVEMLRRVIRENDIPDASLMVKGKTRLGNEINSSEQTVAATLNAVNLARQNAISTAASDATTKADTAQSNAKTYTDAKFDESDLWGAL
;
A
#
# COMPACT_ATOMS: atom_id res chain seq x y z
N MET A 1 21.73 -22.68 -48.03
CA MET A 1 22.63 -22.70 -46.86
C MET A 1 21.87 -22.06 -45.73
N ASN A 2 21.70 -22.73 -44.58
CA ASN A 2 21.22 -22.05 -43.36
C ASN A 2 22.45 -21.41 -42.71
N GLU A 3 22.54 -20.10 -42.76
CA GLU A 3 23.58 -19.37 -42.04
C GLU A 3 23.42 -19.61 -40.53
N PRO A 4 24.50 -19.88 -39.79
CA PRO A 4 24.42 -20.04 -38.34
C PRO A 4 23.92 -18.74 -37.71
N LYS A 5 23.09 -18.83 -36.68
CA LYS A 5 22.53 -17.66 -35.98
C LYS A 5 22.83 -17.71 -34.49
N THR A 6 22.82 -16.54 -33.85
CA THR A 6 22.87 -16.49 -32.39
C THR A 6 21.54 -17.01 -31.81
N PRO A 7 21.58 -17.82 -30.74
CA PRO A 7 20.37 -18.46 -30.20
C PRO A 7 19.36 -17.49 -29.58
N ASN A 8 19.80 -16.41 -28.92
CA ASN A 8 18.90 -15.55 -28.13
C ASN A 8 18.36 -14.36 -28.95
N LEU A 9 19.20 -13.75 -29.78
CA LEU A 9 18.93 -12.56 -30.60
C LEU A 9 18.62 -12.89 -32.07
N GLY A 10 18.93 -14.12 -32.53
CA GLY A 10 18.68 -14.53 -33.91
C GLY A 10 19.51 -13.78 -34.96
N LEU A 11 20.65 -13.21 -34.56
CA LEU A 11 21.55 -12.48 -35.46
C LEU A 11 22.27 -13.47 -36.38
N ASN A 12 22.38 -13.16 -37.67
CA ASN A 12 23.11 -14.00 -38.61
C ASN A 12 24.60 -13.91 -38.31
N LYS A 13 25.27 -15.05 -38.15
CA LYS A 13 26.73 -15.17 -38.13
C LYS A 13 27.25 -15.24 -39.57
N ILE A 14 28.53 -14.91 -39.76
CA ILE A 14 29.12 -14.85 -41.11
C ILE A 14 29.13 -16.23 -41.77
N ASP A 15 28.71 -16.30 -43.04
CA ASP A 15 28.88 -17.49 -43.87
C ASP A 15 30.37 -17.70 -44.20
N ARG A 16 30.94 -18.80 -43.70
CA ARG A 16 32.34 -19.17 -43.92
C ARG A 16 32.57 -19.93 -45.24
N SER A 17 31.58 -19.95 -46.14
CA SER A 17 31.72 -20.56 -47.46
C SER A 17 32.66 -19.78 -48.40
N SER A 18 33.03 -18.54 -48.06
CA SER A 18 33.93 -17.67 -48.84
C SER A 18 35.24 -17.33 -48.10
N PRO A 19 36.37 -17.14 -48.83
CA PRO A 19 37.70 -17.00 -48.23
C PRO A 19 37.81 -15.80 -47.30
N SER A 20 38.54 -15.98 -46.18
CA SER A 20 38.74 -14.97 -45.15
C SER A 20 39.33 -13.68 -45.72
N THR A 21 38.68 -12.55 -45.49
CA THR A 21 39.21 -11.24 -45.90
C THR A 21 40.43 -10.88 -45.04
N THR A 22 41.58 -10.63 -45.68
CA THR A 22 42.85 -10.41 -44.99
C THR A 22 42.92 -9.12 -44.15
N TYR A 23 41.97 -8.18 -44.34
CA TYR A 23 42.08 -6.82 -43.76
C TYR A 23 41.12 -6.53 -42.60
N PHE A 24 39.98 -7.22 -42.50
CA PHE A 24 39.03 -7.05 -41.41
C PHE A 24 38.64 -8.40 -40.84
N ASP A 25 39.00 -8.63 -39.58
CA ASP A 25 38.69 -9.86 -38.85
C ASP A 25 37.22 -9.82 -38.40
N LEU A 26 36.33 -10.23 -39.31
CA LEU A 26 34.89 -10.27 -39.08
C LEU A 26 34.52 -11.26 -37.96
N ASP A 27 35.32 -12.31 -37.72
CA ASP A 27 35.13 -13.24 -36.61
C ASP A 27 35.29 -12.50 -35.27
N LYS A 28 36.39 -11.77 -35.12
CA LYS A 28 36.69 -11.02 -33.90
C LYS A 28 35.74 -9.85 -33.67
N TYR A 29 35.41 -9.08 -34.70
CA TYR A 29 34.68 -7.82 -34.53
C TYR A 29 33.17 -7.95 -34.68
N LEU A 30 32.66 -9.02 -35.29
CA LEU A 30 31.21 -9.26 -35.42
C LEU A 30 30.79 -10.53 -34.68
N ASP A 31 31.22 -11.72 -35.10
CA ASP A 31 30.73 -13.00 -34.53
C ASP A 31 30.99 -13.10 -33.02
N GLN A 32 32.21 -12.83 -32.56
CA GLN A 32 32.56 -12.89 -31.13
C GLN A 32 31.83 -11.83 -30.29
N ASN A 33 31.61 -10.65 -30.86
CA ASN A 33 30.86 -9.59 -30.18
C ASN A 33 29.36 -9.92 -30.12
N TRP A 34 28.81 -10.50 -31.19
CA TRP A 34 27.44 -11.00 -31.21
C TRP A 34 27.25 -12.12 -30.20
N GLU A 35 28.17 -13.08 -30.08
CA GLU A 35 28.06 -14.15 -29.09
C GLU A 35 28.11 -13.60 -27.66
N LYS A 36 29.04 -12.68 -27.36
CA LYS A 36 29.13 -12.04 -26.03
C LYS A 36 27.85 -11.29 -25.65
N ILE A 37 27.25 -10.59 -26.61
CA ILE A 37 25.98 -9.88 -26.37
C ILE A 37 24.84 -10.88 -26.23
N ASP A 38 24.80 -11.92 -27.06
CA ASP A 38 23.77 -12.96 -27.04
C ASP A 38 23.77 -13.74 -25.72
N GLU A 39 24.94 -14.12 -25.22
CA GLU A 39 25.13 -14.75 -23.90
C GLU A 39 24.66 -13.85 -22.75
N SER A 40 24.71 -12.52 -22.93
CA SER A 40 24.26 -11.55 -21.93
C SER A 40 22.76 -11.23 -21.98
N VAL A 41 22.06 -11.67 -23.03
CA VAL A 41 20.64 -11.41 -23.24
C VAL A 41 19.84 -12.69 -23.05
N ALA A 42 18.73 -12.61 -22.31
CA ALA A 42 17.83 -13.74 -22.12
C ALA A 42 17.16 -14.16 -23.44
N THR A 43 16.88 -15.46 -23.58
CA THR A 43 16.09 -15.99 -24.69
C THR A 43 14.69 -15.39 -24.71
N LYS A 44 14.09 -15.33 -25.90
CA LYS A 44 12.69 -14.91 -26.05
C LYS A 44 11.73 -15.76 -25.20
N ASP A 45 12.03 -17.06 -25.08
CA ASP A 45 11.22 -18.00 -24.31
C ASP A 45 11.35 -17.75 -22.80
N GLU A 46 12.55 -17.45 -22.28
CA GLU A 46 12.73 -17.05 -20.88
C GLU A 46 12.00 -15.76 -20.56
N VAL A 47 12.04 -14.77 -21.46
CA VAL A 47 11.30 -13.50 -21.27
C VAL A 47 9.79 -13.75 -21.28
N GLU A 48 9.28 -14.59 -22.17
CA GLU A 48 7.84 -14.90 -22.20
C GLU A 48 7.41 -15.76 -21.01
N MET A 49 8.24 -16.70 -20.55
CA MET A 49 8.03 -17.44 -19.31
C MET A 49 7.98 -16.49 -18.10
N LEU A 50 8.93 -15.56 -17.98
CA LEU A 50 8.93 -14.55 -16.91
C LEU A 50 7.66 -13.69 -16.94
N ARG A 51 7.28 -13.21 -18.13
CA ARG A 51 6.03 -12.45 -18.30
C ARG A 51 4.80 -13.27 -17.90
N ARG A 52 4.77 -14.55 -18.26
CA ARG A 52 3.70 -15.46 -17.90
C ARG A 52 3.65 -15.69 -16.39
N VAL A 53 4.78 -16.01 -15.76
CA VAL A 53 4.88 -16.21 -14.31
C VAL A 53 4.45 -14.96 -13.56
N ILE A 54 4.87 -13.77 -13.99
CA ILE A 54 4.46 -12.51 -13.36
C ILE A 54 2.95 -12.26 -13.51
N ARG A 55 2.37 -12.53 -14.69
CA ARG A 55 0.92 -12.40 -14.91
C ARG A 55 0.09 -13.42 -14.11
N GLU A 56 0.57 -14.66 -14.00
CA GLU A 56 -0.13 -15.74 -13.28
C GLU A 56 -0.06 -15.56 -11.75
N ASN A 57 0.93 -14.82 -11.25
CA ASN A 57 1.09 -14.50 -9.82
C ASN A 57 0.51 -13.12 -9.45
N ASP A 58 -0.61 -12.70 -10.06
CA ASP A 58 -1.29 -11.51 -9.54
C ASP A 58 -1.85 -11.82 -8.14
N ILE A 59 -1.36 -11.09 -7.14
CA ILE A 59 -1.83 -11.23 -5.77
C ILE A 59 -3.23 -10.60 -5.73
N PRO A 60 -4.29 -11.35 -5.42
CA PRO A 60 -5.64 -10.81 -5.41
C PRO A 60 -5.80 -9.76 -4.30
N ASP A 61 -6.87 -8.98 -4.36
CA ASP A 61 -7.26 -8.13 -3.23
C ASP A 61 -7.71 -8.99 -2.05
N ALA A 62 -7.37 -8.57 -0.83
CA ALA A 62 -7.74 -9.29 0.37
C ALA A 62 -9.24 -9.23 0.62
N SER A 63 -9.78 -10.32 1.13
CA SER A 63 -11.15 -10.42 1.64
C SER A 63 -11.17 -11.26 2.91
N LEU A 64 -12.36 -11.42 3.51
CA LEU A 64 -12.54 -12.27 4.68
C LEU A 64 -12.23 -13.75 4.43
N MET A 65 -12.25 -14.20 3.17
CA MET A 65 -12.03 -15.59 2.79
C MET A 65 -10.77 -15.81 1.94
N VAL A 66 -10.23 -14.76 1.34
CA VAL A 66 -9.10 -14.82 0.42
C VAL A 66 -8.00 -13.88 0.91
N LYS A 67 -6.80 -14.42 1.15
CA LYS A 67 -5.62 -13.60 1.46
C LYS A 67 -5.23 -12.79 0.23
N GLY A 68 -4.79 -11.55 0.43
CA GLY A 68 -4.44 -10.67 -0.67
C GLY A 68 -3.78 -9.38 -0.22
N LYS A 69 -3.67 -8.42 -1.15
CA LYS A 69 -3.19 -7.06 -0.89
C LYS A 69 -4.34 -6.17 -0.40
N THR A 70 -4.02 -5.17 0.42
CA THR A 70 -5.00 -4.20 0.95
C THR A 70 -4.38 -2.81 1.00
N ARG A 71 -5.18 -1.77 0.80
CA ARG A 71 -4.76 -0.37 0.97
C ARG A 71 -4.83 0.03 2.44
N LEU A 72 -4.02 1.03 2.84
CA LEU A 72 -4.06 1.60 4.20
C LEU A 72 -4.90 2.88 4.22
N GLY A 73 -5.76 3.01 5.22
CA GLY A 73 -6.59 4.19 5.47
C GLY A 73 -6.26 4.86 6.80
N ASN A 74 -6.32 6.19 6.85
CA ASN A 74 -6.03 6.98 8.06
C ASN A 74 -7.25 7.73 8.62
N GLU A 75 -8.43 7.56 8.00
CA GLU A 75 -9.69 8.08 8.51
C GLU A 75 -10.12 7.34 9.78
N ILE A 76 -10.84 8.03 10.67
CA ILE A 76 -11.30 7.47 11.95
C ILE A 76 -12.81 7.23 12.02
N ASN A 77 -13.53 7.63 10.98
CA ASN A 77 -14.99 7.58 10.84
C ASN A 77 -15.43 7.00 9.49
N SER A 78 -14.54 6.24 8.83
CA SER A 78 -14.81 5.62 7.54
C SER A 78 -15.67 4.35 7.70
N SER A 79 -16.52 4.08 6.71
CA SER A 79 -17.28 2.83 6.60
C SER A 79 -16.68 1.85 5.58
N GLU A 80 -15.51 2.16 5.03
CA GLU A 80 -14.83 1.34 4.04
C GLU A 80 -14.40 -0.01 4.63
N GLN A 81 -14.74 -1.10 3.94
CA GLN A 81 -14.40 -2.48 4.35
C GLN A 81 -13.23 -3.07 3.55
N THR A 82 -12.72 -2.33 2.56
CA THR A 82 -11.64 -2.77 1.65
C THR A 82 -10.27 -2.19 2.00
N VAL A 83 -10.17 -1.43 3.09
CA VAL A 83 -8.95 -0.77 3.56
C VAL A 83 -8.62 -1.20 4.97
N ALA A 84 -7.33 -1.33 5.28
CA ALA A 84 -6.86 -1.60 6.63
C ALA A 84 -6.57 -0.28 7.37
N ALA A 85 -7.00 -0.19 8.62
CA ALA A 85 -6.71 0.98 9.45
C ALA A 85 -5.22 1.06 9.82
N THR A 86 -4.65 2.26 9.78
CA THR A 86 -3.31 2.51 10.33
C THR A 86 -3.33 2.58 11.86
N LEU A 87 -2.19 2.32 12.50
CA LEU A 87 -2.03 2.50 13.96
C LEU A 87 -2.40 3.93 14.39
N ASN A 88 -2.10 4.92 13.55
CA ASN A 88 -2.43 6.31 13.81
C ASN A 88 -3.96 6.54 13.83
N ALA A 89 -4.71 6.00 12.86
CA ALA A 89 -6.17 6.09 12.86
C ALA A 89 -6.78 5.46 14.11
N VAL A 90 -6.33 4.26 14.49
CA VAL A 90 -6.81 3.58 15.71
C VAL A 90 -6.50 4.41 16.96
N ASN A 91 -5.29 4.96 17.06
CA ASN A 91 -4.90 5.78 18.20
C ASN A 91 -5.70 7.09 18.27
N LEU A 92 -5.97 7.74 17.13
CA LEU A 92 -6.76 8.97 17.06
C LEU A 92 -8.23 8.71 17.41
N ALA A 93 -8.84 7.66 16.88
CA ALA A 93 -10.21 7.27 17.23
C ALA A 93 -10.36 7.01 18.74
N ARG A 94 -9.40 6.30 19.34
CA ARG A 94 -9.35 6.07 20.78
C ARG A 94 -9.25 7.37 21.58
N GLN A 95 -8.35 8.28 21.18
CA GLN A 95 -8.19 9.58 21.86
C GLN A 95 -9.45 10.44 21.75
N ASN A 96 -10.09 10.46 20.58
CA ASN A 96 -11.33 11.19 20.39
C ASN A 96 -12.46 10.65 21.28
N ALA A 97 -12.62 9.33 21.35
CA ALA A 97 -13.62 8.72 22.23
C ALA A 97 -13.41 9.08 23.71
N ILE A 98 -12.15 9.05 24.18
CA ILE A 98 -11.80 9.45 25.56
C ILE A 98 -12.12 10.93 25.79
N SER A 99 -11.74 11.80 24.85
CA SER A 99 -11.98 13.25 24.95
C SER A 99 -13.47 13.58 25.00
N THR A 100 -14.27 12.97 24.12
CA THR A 100 -15.73 13.14 24.11
C THR A 100 -16.36 12.69 25.41
N ALA A 101 -15.98 11.50 25.93
CA ALA A 101 -16.50 10.99 27.19
C ALA A 101 -16.13 11.89 28.38
N ALA A 102 -14.89 12.40 28.43
CA ALA A 102 -14.45 13.32 29.47
C ALA A 102 -15.24 14.63 29.43
N SER A 103 -15.46 15.19 28.23
CA SER A 103 -16.26 16.41 28.06
C SER A 103 -17.70 16.22 28.51
N ASP A 104 -18.35 15.12 28.12
CA ASP A 104 -19.73 14.80 28.54
C ASP A 104 -19.83 14.64 30.06
N ALA A 105 -18.85 13.99 30.68
CA ALA A 105 -18.79 13.84 32.14
C ALA A 105 -18.68 15.21 32.84
N THR A 106 -17.83 16.11 32.37
CA THR A 106 -17.71 17.48 32.89
C THR A 106 -19.03 18.23 32.76
N THR A 107 -19.66 18.21 31.58
CA THR A 107 -20.95 18.90 31.37
C THR A 107 -22.05 18.38 32.31
N LYS A 108 -22.12 17.06 32.52
CA LYS A 108 -23.08 16.46 33.46
C LYS A 108 -22.78 16.86 34.91
N ALA A 109 -21.51 16.90 35.30
CA ALA A 109 -21.10 17.32 36.64
C ALA A 109 -21.46 18.79 36.89
N ASP A 110 -21.17 19.69 35.94
CA ASP A 110 -21.50 21.11 36.04
C ASP A 110 -23.02 21.32 36.12
N THR A 111 -23.78 20.57 35.32
CA THR A 111 -25.25 20.59 35.37
C THR A 111 -25.77 20.15 36.73
N ALA A 112 -25.23 19.06 37.29
CA ALA A 112 -25.61 18.57 38.60
C ALA A 112 -25.27 19.58 39.71
N GLN A 113 -24.10 20.20 39.65
CA GLN A 113 -23.68 21.25 40.57
C GLN A 113 -24.62 22.46 40.52
N SER A 114 -24.95 22.92 39.32
CA SER A 114 -25.89 24.03 39.10
C SER A 114 -27.25 23.72 39.71
N ASN A 115 -27.82 22.54 39.40
CA ASN A 115 -29.11 22.11 39.93
C ASN A 115 -29.11 22.03 41.46
N ALA A 116 -28.03 21.49 42.06
CA ALA A 116 -27.89 21.41 43.51
C ALA A 116 -27.82 22.81 44.16
N LYS A 117 -27.12 23.76 43.54
CA LYS A 117 -27.08 25.15 44.00
C LYS A 117 -28.46 25.79 43.94
N THR A 118 -29.15 25.70 42.80
CA THR A 118 -30.50 26.25 42.63
C THR A 118 -31.48 25.70 43.66
N TYR A 119 -31.44 24.39 43.92
CA TYR A 119 -32.27 23.78 44.96
C TYR A 119 -31.97 24.35 46.35
N THR A 120 -30.69 24.51 46.67
CA THR A 120 -30.26 25.05 47.98
C THR A 120 -30.68 26.51 48.15
N ASP A 121 -30.47 27.34 47.13
CA ASP A 121 -30.86 28.75 47.14
C ASP A 121 -32.39 28.88 47.36
N ALA A 122 -33.19 28.10 46.63
CA ALA A 122 -34.66 28.11 46.77
C ALA A 122 -35.13 27.70 48.17
N LYS A 123 -34.46 26.76 48.83
CA LYS A 123 -34.79 26.37 50.21
C LYS A 123 -34.42 27.42 51.23
N PHE A 124 -33.36 28.18 50.99
CA PHE A 124 -32.98 29.30 51.84
C PHE A 124 -34.04 30.41 51.76
N ASP A 125 -34.44 30.77 50.54
CA ASP A 125 -35.48 31.78 50.29
C ASP A 125 -36.83 31.41 50.94
N GLU A 126 -37.24 30.13 50.86
CA GLU A 126 -38.43 29.63 51.55
C GLU A 126 -38.33 29.82 53.08
N SER A 127 -37.16 29.55 53.67
CA SER A 127 -36.98 29.65 55.13
C SER A 127 -37.02 31.09 55.66
N ASP A 128 -36.50 32.05 54.89
CA ASP A 128 -36.52 33.47 55.25
C ASP A 128 -37.95 34.06 55.24
N LEU A 129 -38.84 33.54 54.40
CA LEU A 129 -40.25 33.96 54.34
C LEU A 129 -41.07 33.53 55.56
N TRP A 130 -40.77 32.38 56.16
CA TRP A 130 -41.47 31.91 57.37
C TRP A 130 -40.93 32.53 58.67
N GLY A 131 -39.69 33.04 58.66
CA GLY A 131 -39.10 33.73 59.80
C GLY A 131 -39.57 35.19 59.99
N ALA A 132 -40.32 35.74 59.03
CA ALA A 132 -40.79 37.13 59.04
C ALA A 132 -42.26 37.32 59.49
N LEU A 133 -42.93 36.24 59.94
CA LEU A 133 -44.29 36.22 60.50
C LEU A 133 -44.26 36.07 62.02
#